data_AF-A0A524DGF6-F1
#
_entry.id   AF-A0A524DGF6-F1
#
_cell.length_a   1.000
_cell.length_b   1.000
_cell.length_c   1.000
_cell.angle_alpha   90.00
_cell.angle_beta   90.00
_cell.angle_gamma   90.00
#
_symmetry.space_group_name_H-M   'P 1'
#
loop_
_entity.id
_entity.type
_entity.pdbx_description
1 polymer ?
#
loop_
_entity_poly.entity_id
_entity_poly.type
_entity_poly.pdbx_seq_one_letter_code
_entity_poly.pdbx_strand_id
1 'polypeptide(L)'
;MGKIYRQGDLLFKKIDTLPKRKRKLDTDIIVRGEATGHAHVLVNGDIYTSIVATIGPVNFLKTKRGAKVVHDEHETIELEPGFYEVVRQREYDPDAPENLWVED
;
A
#
# COMPACT_ATOMS: atom_id res chain seq x y z
N MET A 1 -7.47 -17.23 -7.51
CA MET A 1 -7.68 -16.08 -6.62
C MET A 1 -6.35 -15.78 -5.93
N GLY A 2 -5.77 -14.59 -6.11
CA GLY A 2 -4.54 -14.22 -5.40
C GLY A 2 -4.83 -13.91 -3.92
N LYS A 3 -3.86 -14.13 -3.03
CA LYS A 3 -3.97 -13.71 -1.62
C LYS A 3 -4.09 -12.19 -1.54
N ILE A 4 -5.06 -11.72 -0.75
CA ILE A 4 -5.29 -10.30 -0.47
C ILE A 4 -5.17 -10.12 1.05
N TYR A 5 -4.48 -9.07 1.46
CA TYR A 5 -4.35 -8.64 2.85
C TYR A 5 -4.86 -7.21 2.98
N ARG A 6 -5.39 -6.83 4.14
CA ARG A 6 -5.93 -5.49 4.40
C ARG A 6 -5.41 -4.94 5.72
N GLN A 7 -4.89 -3.72 5.70
CA GLN A 7 -4.53 -2.95 6.90
C GLN A 7 -5.14 -1.56 6.77
N GLY A 8 -6.17 -1.24 7.56
CA GLY A 8 -6.83 0.07 7.47
C GLY A 8 -7.35 0.38 6.06
N ASP A 9 -6.87 1.49 5.51
CA ASP A 9 -7.14 1.98 4.16
C ASP A 9 -6.28 1.32 3.07
N LEU A 10 -5.36 0.42 3.41
CA LEU A 10 -4.51 -0.28 2.43
C LEU A 10 -4.95 -1.72 2.16
N LEU A 11 -5.01 -2.07 0.87
CA LEU A 11 -5.06 -3.44 0.38
C LEU A 11 -3.72 -3.84 -0.25
N PHE A 12 -3.24 -5.03 0.10
CA PHE A 12 -2.06 -5.66 -0.48
C PHE A 12 -2.51 -6.88 -1.29
N LYS A 13 -2.47 -6.76 -2.61
CA LYS A 13 -2.86 -7.82 -3.54
C LYS A 13 -1.63 -8.51 -4.08
N LYS A 14 -1.50 -9.82 -3.85
CA LYS A 14 -0.39 -10.59 -4.43
C LYS A 14 -0.50 -10.63 -5.95
N ILE A 15 0.60 -10.33 -6.64
CA ILE A 15 0.71 -10.32 -8.10
C ILE A 15 1.89 -11.20 -8.54
N ASP A 16 1.84 -11.71 -9.77
CA ASP A 16 2.86 -12.62 -10.28
C ASP A 16 4.15 -11.90 -10.69
N THR A 17 4.04 -10.65 -11.15
CA THR A 17 5.18 -9.87 -11.62
C THR A 17 5.02 -8.38 -11.33
N LEU A 18 6.13 -7.69 -11.08
CA LEU A 18 6.17 -6.23 -10.99
C LEU A 18 6.07 -5.58 -12.38
N PRO A 19 5.53 -4.36 -12.49
CA PRO A 19 5.47 -3.63 -13.76
C PRO A 19 6.87 -3.43 -14.37
N LYS A 20 6.94 -3.41 -15.71
CA LYS A 20 8.21 -3.22 -16.45
C LYS A 20 8.85 -1.86 -16.14
N ARG A 21 8.04 -0.79 -16.21
CA ARG A 21 8.48 0.60 -15.97
C ARG A 21 8.17 1.01 -14.53
N LYS A 22 9.15 0.78 -13.66
CA LYS A 22 9.07 1.10 -12.22
C LYS A 22 10.37 1.72 -11.73
N ARG A 23 10.27 2.49 -10.67
CA ARG A 23 11.42 3.04 -9.94
C ARG A 23 11.39 2.54 -8.50
N LYS A 24 12.53 2.09 -7.98
CA LYS A 24 12.66 1.75 -6.55
C LYS A 24 12.63 3.06 -5.75
N LEU A 25 11.89 3.07 -4.65
CA LEU A 25 11.90 4.17 -3.69
C LEU A 25 12.92 3.88 -2.59
N ASP A 26 13.61 4.92 -2.15
CA ASP A 26 14.55 4.86 -1.02
C ASP A 26 13.81 5.23 0.27
N THR A 27 12.84 4.39 0.64
CA THR A 27 11.99 4.56 1.82
C THR A 27 11.35 3.22 2.17
N ASP A 28 11.06 3.07 3.46
CA ASP A 28 10.25 1.97 4.00
C ASP A 28 8.78 2.39 4.20
N ILE A 29 8.45 3.66 3.96
CA ILE A 29 7.09 4.19 4.12
C ILE A 29 6.27 3.89 2.86
N ILE A 30 5.19 3.13 3.02
CA ILE A 30 4.24 2.80 1.95
C ILE A 30 3.28 3.96 1.73
N VAL A 31 2.66 4.45 2.80
CA VAL A 31 1.78 5.62 2.82
C VAL A 31 1.87 6.25 4.22
N ARG A 32 1.71 7.57 4.29
CA ARG A 32 1.51 8.29 5.56
C ARG A 32 0.01 8.50 5.74
N GLY A 33 -0.51 8.30 6.95
CA GLY A 33 -1.82 8.79 7.35
C GLY A 33 -1.79 10.32 7.44
N GLU A 34 -2.86 10.98 7.01
CA GLU A 34 -2.90 12.44 6.86
C GLU A 34 -3.21 13.17 8.17
N ALA A 35 -4.08 12.64 9.04
CA ALA A 35 -4.49 13.35 10.26
C ALA A 35 -3.52 13.21 11.45
N THR A 36 -2.89 12.05 11.66
CA THR A 36 -2.18 11.73 12.91
C THR A 36 -0.65 11.64 12.77
N GLY A 37 -0.14 11.58 11.53
CA GLY A 37 1.28 11.39 11.25
C GLY A 37 1.76 9.93 11.35
N HIS A 38 0.86 8.98 11.58
CA HIS A 38 1.15 7.55 11.50
C HIS A 38 1.49 7.14 10.06
N ALA A 39 2.19 6.01 9.90
CA ALA A 39 2.60 5.55 8.59
C ALA A 39 2.52 4.03 8.48
N HIS A 40 2.08 3.56 7.32
CA HIS A 40 2.24 2.15 6.97
C HIS A 40 3.69 1.94 6.55
N VAL A 41 4.42 1.14 7.33
CA VAL A 41 5.85 0.91 7.12
C VAL A 41 6.08 -0.55 6.71
N LEU A 42 6.85 -0.73 5.64
CA LEU A 42 7.32 -2.03 5.18
C LEU A 42 8.63 -2.39 5.88
N VAL A 43 8.66 -3.55 6.53
CA VAL A 43 9.88 -4.10 7.12
C VAL A 43 10.32 -5.32 6.31
N ASN A 44 11.60 -5.36 5.92
CA ASN A 44 12.22 -6.43 5.12
C ASN A 44 11.70 -6.56 3.67
N GLY A 45 11.41 -5.44 3.01
CA GLY A 45 11.00 -5.44 1.61
C GLY A 45 11.52 -4.24 0.82
N ASP A 46 11.27 -4.24 -0.48
CA ASP A 46 11.58 -3.12 -1.36
C ASP A 46 10.28 -2.48 -1.86
N ILE A 47 10.18 -1.14 -1.82
CA ILE A 47 9.05 -0.38 -2.36
C ILE A 47 9.40 0.15 -3.76
N TYR A 48 8.45 0.07 -4.68
CA TYR A 48 8.55 0.59 -6.03
C TYR A 48 7.34 1.44 -6.36
N THR A 49 7.51 2.41 -7.25
CA THR A 49 6.39 3.14 -7.86
C THR A 49 6.36 2.93 -9.37
N SER A 50 5.17 2.92 -9.97
CA SER A 50 5.02 2.90 -11.43
C SER A 50 5.47 4.24 -12.03
N ILE A 51 6.21 4.20 -13.13
CA ILE A 51 6.60 5.41 -13.87
C ILE A 51 5.49 5.86 -14.84
N VAL A 52 4.48 5.01 -15.07
CA VAL A 52 3.46 5.19 -16.12
C VAL A 52 2.07 5.47 -15.56
N ALA A 53 1.91 5.51 -14.24
CA ALA A 53 0.60 5.73 -13.62
C ALA A 53 0.14 7.17 -13.84
N THR A 54 -0.97 7.34 -14.57
CA THR A 54 -1.67 8.62 -14.79
C THR A 54 -2.59 8.99 -13.63
N ILE A 55 -2.83 8.08 -12.69
CA ILE A 55 -3.71 8.27 -11.52
C ILE A 55 -2.96 7.81 -10.27
N GLY A 56 -2.32 8.76 -9.57
CA GLY A 56 -1.69 8.59 -8.25
C GLY A 56 -0.44 7.68 -8.19
N PRO A 57 0.34 7.75 -7.10
CA PRO A 57 1.46 6.85 -6.89
C PRO A 57 0.94 5.45 -6.52
N VAL A 58 0.84 4.55 -7.51
CA VAL A 58 0.65 3.12 -7.24
C VAL A 58 1.97 2.56 -6.73
N ASN A 59 1.96 2.11 -5.48
CA ASN A 59 3.11 1.47 -4.86
C ASN A 59 3.06 -0.05 -5.06
N PHE A 60 4.22 -0.64 -5.30
CA PHE A 60 4.40 -2.08 -5.43
C PHE A 60 5.46 -2.54 -4.44
N LEU A 61 5.25 -3.69 -3.83
CA LEU A 61 6.17 -4.27 -2.86
C LEU A 61 6.86 -5.48 -3.47
N LYS A 62 8.12 -5.67 -3.11
CA LYS A 62 8.87 -6.91 -3.34
C LYS A 62 9.36 -7.45 -2.01
N THR A 63 9.01 -8.70 -1.74
CA THR A 63 9.39 -9.40 -0.52
C THR A 63 10.24 -10.62 -0.90
N LYS A 64 11.50 -10.66 -0.47
CA LYS A 64 12.43 -11.76 -0.86
C LYS A 64 12.28 -13.00 0.04
N ARG A 65 12.12 -12.79 1.34
CA ARG A 65 12.00 -13.84 2.37
C ARG A 65 10.71 -13.68 3.19
N GLY A 66 9.74 -12.94 2.63
CA GLY A 66 8.64 -12.37 3.37
C GLY A 66 8.96 -10.97 3.89
N ALA A 67 7.93 -10.27 4.35
CA ALA A 67 8.02 -8.91 4.89
C ALA A 67 6.90 -8.69 5.92
N LYS A 68 7.00 -7.60 6.67
CA LYS A 68 5.94 -7.17 7.59
C LYS A 68 5.45 -5.78 7.20
N VAL A 69 4.15 -5.56 7.31
CA VAL A 69 3.58 -4.22 7.24
C VAL A 69 3.12 -3.85 8.63
N VAL A 70 3.71 -2.80 9.18
CA VAL A 70 3.42 -2.29 10.52
C VAL A 70 2.72 -0.93 10.40
N HIS A 71 1.80 -0.68 11.32
CA HIS A 71 1.10 0.59 11.49
C HIS A 71 0.83 0.75 12.99
N ASP A 72 0.83 1.98 13.48
CA ASP A 72 0.71 2.24 14.93
C ASP A 72 -0.64 1.81 15.50
N GLU A 73 -1.68 1.82 14.66
CA GLU A 73 -3.07 1.54 15.07
C GLU A 73 -3.61 0.19 14.59
N HIS A 74 -2.83 -0.55 13.79
CA HIS A 74 -3.30 -1.80 13.20
C HIS A 74 -2.36 -2.97 13.47
N GLU A 75 -2.93 -4.17 13.54
CA GLU A 75 -2.14 -5.38 13.66
C GLU A 75 -1.15 -5.50 12.49
N THR A 76 0.01 -6.06 12.81
CA THR A 76 1.06 -6.29 11.82
C THR A 76 0.62 -7.35 10.81
N ILE A 77 0.78 -7.05 9.53
CA ILE A 77 0.52 -8.02 8.46
C ILE A 77 1.81 -8.72 8.08
N GLU A 78 1.79 -10.05 8.07
CA GLU A 78 2.87 -10.85 7.52
C GLU A 78 2.62 -11.17 6.04
N LEU A 79 3.53 -10.68 5.20
CA LEU A 79 3.53 -10.93 3.76
C LEU A 79 4.51 -12.06 3.44
N GLU A 80 4.02 -13.07 2.74
CA GLU A 80 4.85 -14.12 2.14
C GLU A 80 5.84 -13.55 1.11
N PRO A 81 6.90 -14.30 0.74
CA PRO A 81 7.74 -13.95 -0.42
C PRO A 81 6.90 -13.76 -1.69
N GLY A 82 7.24 -12.73 -2.48
CA GLY A 82 6.61 -12.42 -3.75
C GLY A 82 6.51 -10.93 -4.07
N PHE A 83 5.52 -10.59 -4.89
CA PHE A 83 5.23 -9.23 -5.31
C PHE A 83 3.81 -8.85 -4.93
N TYR A 84 3.61 -7.59 -4.59
CA TYR A 84 2.33 -7.07 -4.18
C TYR A 84 2.05 -5.73 -4.84
N GLU A 85 0.80 -5.54 -5.25
CA GLU A 85 0.24 -4.23 -5.58
C GLU A 85 -0.40 -3.66 -4.31
N VAL A 86 -0.12 -2.40 -4.01
CA VAL A 86 -0.74 -1.66 -2.92
C VAL A 86 -1.86 -0.78 -3.49
N VAL A 87 -3.06 -0.96 -2.98
CA VAL A 87 -4.24 -0.18 -3.38
C VAL A 87 -4.76 0.55 -2.15
N ARG A 88 -4.81 1.89 -2.20
CA ARG A 88 -5.52 2.69 -1.19
C ARG A 88 -7.02 2.55 -1.44
N GLN A 89 -7.74 2.07 -0.44
CA GLN A 89 -9.20 2.01 -0.44
C GLN A 89 -9.74 3.43 -0.26
N ARG A 90 -10.88 3.71 -0.90
CA ARG A 90 -11.66 4.92 -0.63
C ARG A 90 -12.87 4.52 0.18
N GLU A 91 -13.15 5.26 1.25
CA GLU A 91 -14.45 5.20 1.89
C GLU A 91 -15.47 5.97 1.02
N TYR A 92 -16.66 5.40 0.87
CA TYR A 92 -17.76 6.06 0.17
C TYR A 92 -18.80 6.44 1.20
N ASP A 93 -18.91 7.75 1.47
CA ASP A 93 -19.97 8.32 2.28
C ASP A 93 -21.08 8.84 1.34
N PRO A 94 -22.29 8.25 1.34
CA PRO A 94 -23.38 8.65 0.47
C PRO A 94 -23.99 10.02 0.84
N ASP A 95 -23.75 10.52 2.06
CA ASP A 95 -24.25 11.79 2.57
C ASP A 95 -23.16 12.88 2.55
N ALA A 96 -21.91 12.52 2.25
CA ALA A 96 -20.87 13.50 1.97
C ALA A 96 -21.23 14.27 0.68
N PRO A 97 -21.21 15.62 0.70
CA PRO A 97 -21.36 16.38 -0.54
C PRO A 97 -20.26 15.93 -1.51
N GLU A 98 -20.56 15.84 -2.80
CA GLU A 98 -19.83 15.08 -3.85
C GLU A 98 -18.30 15.31 -3.99
N ASN A 99 -17.67 16.13 -3.14
CA ASN A 99 -16.24 16.39 -3.12
C ASN A 99 -15.62 16.51 -1.70
N LEU A 100 -16.33 16.10 -0.64
CA LEU A 100 -15.74 16.05 0.71
C LEU A 100 -15.16 14.66 0.96
N TRP A 101 -13.84 14.59 0.79
CA TRP A 101 -13.02 13.49 1.21
C TRP A 101 -13.22 13.27 2.71
N VAL A 102 -13.87 12.17 3.08
CA VAL A 102 -13.74 11.63 4.43
C VAL A 102 -12.44 10.81 4.41
N GLU A 103 -11.35 11.54 4.59
CA GLU A 103 -10.03 11.01 4.88
C GLU A 103 -9.89 10.99 6.41
N ASP A 104 -9.43 9.86 6.96
CA ASP A 104 -9.17 9.69 8.39
C ASP A 104 -8.20 10.74 8.94
#